data_AF-A0A4Y2VHH5-F1
#
_entry.id   AF-A0A4Y2VHH5-F1
#
_cell.length_a   1.000
_cell.length_b   1.000
_cell.length_c   1.000
_cell.angle_alpha   90.00
_cell.angle_beta   90.00
_cell.angle_gamma   90.00
#
_symmetry.space_group_name_H-M   'P 1'
#
loop_
_entity.id
_entity.type
_entity.pdbx_description
1 polymer ?
#
loop_
_entity_poly.entity_id
_entity_poly.type
_entity_poly.pdbx_seq_one_letter_code
_entity_poly.pdbx_strand_id
1 'polypeptide(L)'
;MLFLKCELEGEERKSLAMSGFGVIKGEDVKMPRKKRYNLETQRVKVPTASMLLASSKAPEIKKPKCIFCDGNHASSDCFSAQKLTLEERQKIVRDNNCCFACLLTGHSVIKCREVFKMSCL
;
A
#
# COMPACT_ATOMS: atom_id res chain seq x y z
N MET A 1 -26.53 1.21 46.89
CA MET A 1 -25.06 1.32 46.69
C MET A 1 -24.68 0.97 45.25
N LEU A 2 -25.29 1.61 44.24
CA LEU A 2 -24.97 1.32 42.82
C LEU A 2 -23.69 2.03 42.35
N PHE A 3 -23.40 3.19 42.96
CA PHE A 3 -22.23 4.00 42.68
C PHE A 3 -20.91 3.25 42.95
N LEU A 4 -20.77 2.65 44.14
CA LEU A 4 -19.58 1.86 44.51
C LEU A 4 -19.33 0.71 43.52
N LYS A 5 -20.39 0.04 43.06
CA LYS A 5 -20.25 -1.08 42.13
C LYS A 5 -19.73 -0.61 40.76
N CYS A 6 -20.25 0.51 40.25
CA CYS A 6 -19.76 1.09 39.00
C CYS A 6 -18.31 1.57 39.07
N GLU A 7 -17.88 2.14 40.19
CA GLU A 7 -16.50 2.57 40.36
C GLU A 7 -15.53 1.39 40.40
N LEU A 8 -15.86 0.35 41.17
CA LEU A 8 -15.06 -0.88 41.25
C LEU A 8 -14.94 -1.58 39.89
N GLU A 9 -16.06 -1.77 39.18
CA GLU A 9 -16.05 -2.36 37.83
C GLU A 9 -15.25 -1.50 36.82
N GLY A 10 -15.31 -0.18 36.97
CA GLY A 10 -14.54 0.76 36.14
C GLY A 10 -13.04 0.65 36.38
N GLU A 11 -12.62 0.43 37.63
CA GLU A 11 -11.23 0.26 38.02
C GLU A 11 -10.66 -1.09 37.56
N GLU A 12 -11.44 -2.17 37.69
CA GLU A 12 -11.07 -3.50 37.17
C GLU A 12 -10.86 -3.49 35.66
N ARG A 13 -11.74 -2.83 34.89
CA ARG A 13 -11.57 -2.69 33.43
C ARG A 13 -10.30 -1.93 33.06
N LYS A 14 -9.97 -0.86 33.81
CA LYS A 14 -8.74 -0.10 33.59
C LYS A 14 -7.50 -0.96 33.87
N SER A 15 -7.51 -1.73 34.96
CA SER A 15 -6.42 -2.63 35.33
C SER A 15 -6.18 -3.71 34.28
N LEU A 16 -7.25 -4.34 33.80
CA LEU A 16 -7.18 -5.39 32.78
C LEU A 16 -6.64 -4.85 31.44
N ALA A 17 -7.04 -3.65 31.03
CA ALA A 17 -6.50 -3.01 29.85
C ALA A 17 -5.00 -2.71 30.02
N MET A 18 -4.58 -2.19 31.18
CA MET A 18 -3.17 -1.86 31.43
C MET A 18 -2.25 -3.07 31.45
N SER A 19 -2.70 -4.22 31.97
CA SER A 19 -1.90 -5.45 32.00
C SER A 19 -1.67 -6.05 30.61
N GLY A 20 -2.66 -5.95 29.70
CA GLY A 20 -2.55 -6.46 28.33
C GLY A 20 -1.53 -5.72 27.45
N PHE A 21 -1.22 -4.46 27.76
CA PHE A 21 -0.24 -3.65 27.02
C PHE A 21 1.14 -3.58 27.70
N GLY A 22 1.36 -4.29 28.81
CA GLY A 22 2.66 -4.33 29.50
C GLY A 22 3.10 -2.99 30.09
N VAL A 23 2.16 -2.09 30.41
CA VAL A 23 2.48 -0.78 30.99
C VAL A 23 2.70 -0.94 32.49
N ILE A 24 3.91 -1.32 32.89
CA ILE A 24 4.33 -1.35 34.29
C ILE A 24 4.52 0.08 34.76
N LYS A 25 3.87 0.48 35.86
CA LYS A 25 4.10 1.78 36.49
C LYS A 25 5.54 1.82 37.02
N GLY A 26 6.40 2.61 36.37
CA GLY A 26 7.69 3.02 36.94
C GLY A 26 8.95 2.58 36.20
N GLU A 27 8.85 2.05 34.98
CA GLU A 27 10.05 1.78 34.18
C GLU A 27 10.03 2.63 32.91
N ASP A 28 11.04 3.51 32.77
CA ASP A 28 11.30 4.27 31.55
C ASP A 28 11.53 3.30 30.39
N VAL A 29 10.46 2.98 29.66
CA VAL A 29 10.54 2.24 28.40
C VAL A 29 11.34 3.11 27.43
N LYS A 30 12.62 2.78 27.25
CA LYS A 30 13.47 3.35 26.20
C LYS A 30 12.89 2.95 24.85
N MET A 31 11.98 3.76 24.35
CA MET A 31 11.48 3.67 22.98
C MET A 31 12.69 3.68 22.03
N PRO A 32 12.74 2.79 21.01
CA PRO A 32 13.80 2.86 20.02
C PRO A 32 13.71 4.23 19.34
N ARG A 33 14.75 5.06 19.55
CA ARG A 33 14.90 6.34 18.85
C ARG A 33 14.88 6.04 17.35
N LYS A 34 13.79 6.40 16.66
CA LYS A 34 13.82 6.55 15.20
C LYS A 34 14.97 7.50 14.89
N LYS A 35 15.93 7.05 14.06
CA LYS A 35 17.04 7.88 13.59
C LYS A 35 16.45 9.21 13.12
N ARG A 36 16.89 10.31 13.75
CA ARG A 36 16.58 11.66 13.27
C ARG A 36 17.26 11.77 11.92
N TYR A 37 16.48 11.77 10.85
CA TYR A 37 16.95 12.27 9.58
C TYR A 37 17.22 13.76 9.76
N ASN A 38 18.33 14.25 9.20
CA ASN A 38 18.70 15.66 9.25
C ASN A 38 17.55 16.51 8.66
N LEU A 39 16.93 17.33 9.51
CA LEU A 39 15.79 18.20 9.15
C LEU A 39 16.23 19.47 8.41
N GLU A 40 17.53 19.77 8.38
CA GLU A 40 18.07 21.01 7.78
C GLU A 40 18.04 21.04 6.25
N THR A 41 17.93 19.89 5.57
CA THR A 41 17.78 19.83 4.11
C THR A 41 16.32 19.80 3.64
N GLN A 42 15.33 19.85 4.54
CA GLN A 42 13.91 19.77 4.20
C GLN A 42 13.17 21.12 4.23
N ARG A 43 13.83 22.22 3.88
CA ARG A 43 13.15 23.46 3.41
C ARG A 43 12.55 23.29 2.00
N VAL A 44 12.06 22.09 1.67
CA VAL A 44 11.32 21.86 0.44
C VAL A 44 9.84 21.73 0.79
N LYS A 45 9.23 22.91 0.89
CA LYS A 45 7.80 23.21 0.68
C LYS A 45 6.82 22.25 1.38
N VAL A 46 6.32 22.71 2.53
CA VAL A 46 5.05 22.22 3.08
C VAL A 46 4.00 22.27 1.96
N PRO A 47 3.37 21.15 1.56
CA PRO A 47 2.39 21.17 0.49
C PRO A 47 1.19 22.02 0.89
N THR A 48 1.08 23.22 0.31
CA THR A 48 -0.10 24.08 0.47
C THR A 48 -1.24 23.55 -0.40
N ALA A 49 -2.50 23.83 -0.04
CA ALA A 49 -3.67 23.44 -0.83
C ALA A 49 -3.58 23.80 -2.33
N SER A 50 -2.81 24.83 -2.68
CA SER A 50 -2.49 25.20 -4.07
C SER A 50 -1.75 24.11 -4.87
N MET A 51 -0.97 23.23 -4.23
CA MET A 51 -0.36 22.06 -4.91
C MET A 51 -1.39 21.04 -5.37
N LEU A 52 -2.51 20.87 -4.65
CA LEU A 52 -3.60 19.99 -5.07
C LEU A 52 -4.26 20.52 -6.35
N LEU A 53 -4.46 21.84 -6.42
CA LEU A 53 -5.01 22.50 -7.61
C LEU A 53 -4.03 22.42 -8.79
N ALA A 54 -2.71 22.54 -8.55
CA ALA A 54 -1.70 22.36 -9.58
C ALA A 54 -1.60 20.92 -10.11
N SER A 55 -1.97 19.93 -9.28
CA SER A 55 -2.01 18.51 -9.67
C SER A 55 -3.25 18.10 -10.46
N SER A 56 -4.22 19.01 -10.66
CA SER A 56 -5.38 18.78 -11.56
C SER A 56 -4.98 18.68 -13.03
N LYS A 57 -3.78 19.15 -13.39
CA LYS A 57 -3.06 18.62 -14.53
C LYS A 57 -2.55 17.25 -14.11
N ALA A 58 -3.43 16.24 -14.14
CA ALA A 58 -2.98 14.86 -14.14
C ALA A 58 -1.87 14.80 -15.21
N PRO A 59 -0.64 14.34 -14.89
CA PRO A 59 0.25 13.95 -15.96
C PRO A 59 -0.61 13.05 -16.83
N GLU A 60 -0.69 13.31 -18.13
CA GLU A 60 -1.32 12.40 -19.09
C GLU A 60 -0.68 11.04 -18.81
N ILE A 61 -1.31 10.23 -17.94
CA ILE A 61 -0.89 8.87 -17.65
C ILE A 61 -1.29 8.20 -18.93
N LYS A 62 -0.39 8.29 -19.92
CA LYS A 62 -0.52 7.63 -21.21
C LYS A 62 -0.92 6.23 -20.84
N LYS A 63 -2.17 5.87 -21.15
CA LYS A 63 -2.67 4.53 -20.84
C LYS A 63 -1.61 3.57 -21.37
N PRO A 64 -1.09 2.66 -20.53
CA PRO A 64 -0.02 1.79 -20.97
C PRO A 64 -0.52 1.08 -22.22
N LYS A 65 0.28 1.17 -23.29
CA LYS A 65 0.00 0.45 -24.52
C LYS A 65 -0.08 -1.04 -24.20
N CYS A 66 -0.89 -1.77 -24.96
CA CYS A 66 -1.00 -3.21 -24.80
C CYS A 66 0.38 -3.86 -24.97
N ILE A 67 0.79 -4.71 -24.02
CA ILE A 67 2.13 -5.34 -24.04
C ILE A 67 2.27 -6.37 -25.17
N PHE A 68 1.15 -6.88 -25.68
CA PHE A 68 1.14 -7.91 -26.71
C PHE A 68 1.16 -7.35 -28.14
N CYS A 69 0.68 -6.12 -28.36
CA CYS A 69 0.55 -5.57 -29.71
C CYS A 69 0.65 -4.04 -29.81
N ASP A 70 1.10 -3.38 -28.74
CA ASP A 70 1.27 -1.93 -28.63
C ASP A 70 0.03 -1.07 -28.94
N GLY A 71 -1.15 -1.71 -28.98
CA GLY A 71 -2.43 -1.07 -29.25
C GLY A 71 -2.97 -0.25 -28.07
N ASN A 72 -3.95 0.61 -28.37
CA ASN A 72 -4.65 1.43 -27.36
C ASN A 72 -5.82 0.67 -26.71
N HIS A 73 -5.52 -0.41 -25.99
CA HIS A 73 -6.49 -1.18 -25.21
C HIS A 73 -5.81 -1.82 -23.99
N ALA A 74 -6.61 -2.30 -23.04
CA ALA A 74 -6.11 -3.05 -21.89
C ALA A 74 -5.53 -4.40 -22.34
N SER A 75 -4.35 -4.78 -21.83
CA SER A 75 -3.70 -6.05 -22.19
C SER A 75 -4.57 -7.29 -21.90
N SER A 76 -5.55 -7.19 -20.98
CA SER A 76 -6.55 -8.23 -20.70
C SER A 76 -7.46 -8.54 -21.90
N ASP A 77 -7.79 -7.52 -22.69
CA ASP A 77 -8.79 -7.59 -23.75
C ASP A 77 -8.14 -7.76 -25.14
N CYS A 78 -6.84 -8.07 -25.16
CA CYS A 78 -6.07 -8.13 -26.38
C CYS A 78 -6.40 -9.38 -27.21
N PHE A 79 -6.96 -9.18 -28.41
CA PHE A 79 -7.22 -10.27 -29.35
C PHE A 79 -5.93 -10.94 -29.85
N SER A 80 -4.85 -10.18 -30.01
CA SER A 80 -3.53 -10.76 -30.37
C SER A 80 -3.01 -11.68 -29.27
N ALA A 81 -3.28 -11.36 -27.99
CA ALA A 81 -2.92 -12.24 -26.88
C ALA A 81 -3.64 -13.59 -26.99
N GLN A 82 -4.92 -13.61 -27.40
CA GLN A 82 -5.68 -14.86 -27.57
C GLN A 82 -5.04 -15.82 -28.57
N LYS A 83 -4.40 -15.30 -29.62
CA LYS A 83 -3.73 -16.11 -30.66
C LYS A 83 -2.38 -16.67 -30.22
N LEU A 84 -1.72 -16.03 -29.26
CA LEU A 84 -0.43 -16.47 -28.73
C LEU A 84 -0.58 -17.70 -27.83
N THR A 85 0.40 -18.58 -27.88
CA THR A 85 0.52 -19.70 -26.95
C THR A 85 0.85 -19.20 -25.53
N LEU A 86 0.60 -20.03 -24.52
CA LEU A 86 0.88 -19.68 -23.12
C LEU A 86 2.37 -19.34 -22.93
N GLU A 87 3.25 -20.12 -23.55
CA GLU A 87 4.70 -19.93 -23.48
C GLU A 87 5.14 -18.58 -24.07
N GLU A 88 4.57 -18.22 -25.23
CA GLU A 88 4.80 -16.92 -25.87
C GLU A 88 4.32 -15.76 -25.01
N ARG A 89 3.11 -15.87 -24.43
CA ARG A 89 2.59 -14.84 -23.51
C ARG A 89 3.52 -14.65 -22.32
N GLN A 90 3.97 -15.73 -21.70
CA GLN A 90 4.89 -15.65 -20.57
C GLN A 90 6.23 -15.05 -20.97
N LYS A 91 6.75 -15.40 -22.15
CA LYS A 91 8.00 -14.84 -22.66
C LYS A 91 7.89 -13.32 -22.84
N ILE A 92 6.83 -12.85 -23.47
CA ILE A 92 6.57 -11.41 -23.65
C ILE A 92 6.47 -10.69 -22.29
N VAL A 93 5.76 -11.26 -21.31
CA VAL A 93 5.63 -10.66 -19.97
C VAL A 93 6.98 -10.60 -19.25
N ARG A 94 7.81 -11.65 -19.38
CA ARG A 94 9.19 -11.68 -18.85
C ARG A 94 10.08 -10.63 -19.50
N ASP A 95 10.08 -10.58 -20.84
CA ASP A 95 10.94 -9.68 -21.62
C ASP A 95 10.61 -8.20 -21.35
N ASN A 96 9.33 -7.88 -21.14
CA ASN A 96 8.87 -6.53 -20.83
C ASN A 96 8.92 -6.17 -19.33
N ASN A 97 9.40 -7.07 -18.46
CA ASN A 97 9.42 -6.88 -17.00
C ASN A 97 8.06 -6.46 -16.41
N CYS A 98 6.99 -7.08 -16.92
CA CYS A 98 5.62 -6.82 -16.49
C CYS A 98 5.20 -7.78 -15.38
N CYS A 99 4.27 -7.33 -14.54
CA CYS A 99 3.65 -8.20 -13.55
C CYS A 99 2.78 -9.26 -14.24
N PHE A 100 2.95 -10.53 -13.88
CA PHE A 100 2.14 -11.62 -14.44
C PHE A 100 0.66 -11.57 -14.03
N ALA A 101 0.31 -10.82 -12.99
CA ALA A 101 -1.08 -10.71 -12.52
C ALA A 101 -1.83 -9.58 -13.21
N CYS A 102 -1.30 -8.35 -13.14
CA CYS A 102 -1.98 -7.15 -13.62
C CYS A 102 -1.49 -6.66 -14.98
N LEU A 103 -0.44 -7.28 -15.55
CA LEU A 103 0.15 -6.88 -16.84
C LEU A 103 0.57 -5.39 -16.87
N LEU A 104 1.06 -4.87 -15.74
CA LEU A 104 1.63 -3.52 -15.64
C LEU A 104 3.13 -3.61 -15.33
N THR A 105 3.88 -2.63 -15.80
CA THR A 105 5.31 -2.48 -15.50
C THR A 105 5.55 -1.90 -14.11
N GLY A 106 6.75 -2.11 -13.58
CA GLY A 106 7.21 -1.47 -12.35
C GLY A 106 6.99 -2.25 -11.05
N HIS A 107 6.41 -3.45 -11.11
CA HIS A 107 6.31 -4.34 -9.95
C HIS A 107 6.20 -5.81 -10.36
N SER A 108 6.50 -6.70 -9.41
CA SER A 108 6.33 -8.15 -9.54
C SER A 108 5.00 -8.62 -8.93
N VAL A 109 4.58 -9.84 -9.25
CA VAL A 109 3.36 -10.48 -8.70
C VAL A 109 3.32 -10.45 -7.19
N ILE A 110 4.46 -10.69 -6.54
CA ILE A 110 4.61 -10.68 -5.07
C ILE A 110 4.26 -9.32 -4.47
N LYS A 111 4.51 -8.23 -5.21
CA LYS A 111 4.24 -6.85 -4.80
C LYS A 111 2.99 -6.29 -5.48
N CYS A 112 2.19 -7.14 -6.13
CA CYS A 112 1.04 -6.70 -6.90
C CYS A 112 -0.16 -6.48 -5.98
N ARG A 113 -0.65 -5.24 -5.96
CA ARG A 113 -1.78 -4.83 -5.12
C ARG A 113 -3.10 -5.51 -5.52
N GLU A 114 -3.25 -5.91 -6.78
CA GLU A 114 -4.45 -6.61 -7.26
C GLU A 114 -4.52 -8.06 -6.75
N VAL A 115 -3.38 -8.75 -6.60
CA VAL A 115 -3.32 -10.14 -6.12
C VAL A 115 -3.69 -10.24 -4.64
N PHE A 116 -3.31 -9.23 -3.84
CA PHE A 116 -3.68 -9.16 -2.42
C PHE A 116 -5.19 -9.05 -2.17
N LYS A 117 -6.01 -8.77 -3.19
CA LYS A 117 -7.48 -8.80 -3.06
C LYS A 117 -8.07 -10.21 -3.08
N MET A 118 -7.33 -11.20 -3.58
CA MET A 118 -7.83 -12.56 -3.87
C MET A 118 -7.51 -13.60 -2.78
N SER A 119 -6.91 -13.22 -1.65
CA SER A 119 -6.44 -14.15 -0.60
C SER A 119 -7.45 -14.41 0.52
N CYS A 120 -8.75 -14.28 0.28
CA CYS A 120 -9.80 -14.65 1.23
C CYS A 120 -10.86 -15.49 0.51
N LEU A 121 -10.61 -16.80 0.42
CA LEU A 121 -11.61 -17.85 0.15
C LEU A 121 -11.43 -18.93 1.21
#